data_AF-A0A1R3JAC6-F1
#
_entry.id   AF-A0A1R3JAC6-F1
#
_cell.length_a   1.000
_cell.length_b   1.000
_cell.length_c   1.000
_cell.angle_alpha   90.00
_cell.angle_beta   90.00
_cell.angle_gamma   90.00
#
_symmetry.space_group_name_H-M   'P 1'
#
loop_
_entity.id
_entity.type
_entity.pdbx_description
1 polymer ?
#
loop_
_entity_poly.entity_id
_entity_poly.type
_entity_poly.pdbx_seq_one_letter_code
_entity_poly.pdbx_strand_id
1 'polypeptide(L)' 'IFSASRLDIPNAWQMPQGGIDDSEDPKAAALRELKEETGVSSAEVLAEAPYWLTYDFPPEVREKLKRQWGSDWKGQAQKW' A
#
# COMPACT_ATOMS: atom_id res chain seq x y z
N ILE A 1 -5.06 5.24 16.94
CA ILE A 1 -4.21 4.39 16.08
C ILE A 1 -5.13 3.34 15.46
N PHE A 2 -5.22 3.28 14.14
CA PHE A 2 -6.04 2.31 13.41
C PHE A 2 -5.13 1.24 12.81
N SER A 3 -5.42 -0.03 13.03
CA SER A 3 -4.68 -1.15 12.47
C SER A 3 -5.62 -2.33 12.24
N ALA A 4 -5.38 -3.07 11.16
CA ALA A 4 -6.14 -4.25 10.78
C ALA A 4 -5.20 -5.45 10.64
N SER A 5 -5.66 -6.62 11.08
CA SER A 5 -4.95 -7.89 10.88
C SER A 5 -5.28 -8.46 9.51
N ARG A 6 -4.26 -8.93 8.79
CA ARG A 6 -4.46 -9.66 7.55
C ARG A 6 -5.23 -10.97 7.79
N LEU A 7 -6.15 -11.30 6.89
CA LEU A 7 -6.94 -12.53 6.96
C LEU A 7 -6.12 -13.79 6.65
N ASP A 8 -5.07 -13.66 5.83
CA ASP A 8 -4.24 -14.76 5.32
C ASP A 8 -2.97 -15.01 6.15
N ILE A 9 -2.54 -14.03 6.95
CA ILE A 9 -1.29 -14.11 7.73
C ILE A 9 -1.59 -13.73 9.18
N PRO A 10 -1.70 -14.72 10.09
CA PRO A 10 -1.90 -14.46 11.52
C PRO A 10 -0.80 -13.56 12.09
N ASN A 11 -1.18 -12.65 12.99
CA ASN A 11 -0.30 -11.69 13.64
C ASN A 11 0.37 -10.65 12.71
N ALA A 12 0.00 -10.60 11.42
CA ALA A 12 0.43 -9.53 10.53
C ALA A 12 -0.58 -8.37 10.58
N TRP A 13 -0.23 -7.35 11.36
CA TRP A 13 -1.02 -6.12 11.50
C TRP A 13 -0.45 -5.01 10.63
N GLN A 14 -1.34 -4.28 9.94
CA GLN A 14 -0.96 -3.16 9.07
C GLN A 14 -2.00 -2.03 9.14
N MET A 15 -1.65 -0.87 8.59
CA MET A 15 -2.60 0.18 8.24
C MET A 15 -3.21 -0.14 6.86
N PRO A 16 -4.42 0.39 6.55
CA PRO A 16 -4.99 0.24 5.21
C PRO A 16 -4.12 0.95 4.18
N GLN A 17 -3.94 0.33 3.03
CA GLN A 17 -3.09 0.82 1.95
C GLN A 17 -3.51 0.18 0.63
N GLY A 18 -3.35 0.91 -0.48
CA GLY A 18 -3.61 0.34 -1.79
C GLY A 18 -2.90 1.06 -2.91
N GLY A 19 -3.37 0.80 -4.12
CA GLY A 19 -2.76 1.32 -5.34
C GLY A 19 -3.09 2.80 -5.54
N ILE A 20 -2.20 3.49 -6.23
CA ILE A 20 -2.49 4.81 -6.79
C ILE A 20 -2.71 4.59 -8.28
N ASP A 21 -3.87 4.97 -8.79
CA ASP A 21 -4.18 4.85 -10.22
C ASP A 21 -3.38 5.87 -11.05
N ASP A 22 -3.28 5.62 -12.36
CA ASP A 22 -2.59 6.53 -13.26
C ASP A 22 -3.19 7.95 -13.18
N SER A 23 -2.35 8.92 -12.85
CA SER A 23 -2.71 10.34 -12.65
C SER A 23 -3.62 10.62 -11.43
N GLU A 24 -3.78 9.67 -10.51
CA GLU A 24 -4.51 9.88 -9.26
C GLU A 24 -3.65 10.65 -8.24
N ASP A 25 -4.26 11.59 -7.53
CA ASP A 25 -3.61 12.29 -6.42
C ASP A 25 -3.42 11.32 -5.24
N PRO A 26 -2.23 11.25 -4.61
CA PRO A 26 -1.98 10.34 -3.50
C PRO A 26 -2.95 10.47 -2.32
N LYS A 27 -3.45 11.68 -2.02
CA LYS A 27 -4.42 11.88 -0.92
C LYS A 27 -5.80 11.36 -1.33
N ALA A 28 -6.19 11.57 -2.58
CA ALA A 28 -7.43 11.01 -3.12
C ALA A 28 -7.38 9.47 -3.07
N ALA A 29 -6.27 8.87 -3.51
CA ALA A 29 -6.02 7.44 -3.43
C ALA A 29 -6.11 6.93 -1.98
N ALA A 30 -5.41 7.59 -1.03
CA ALA A 30 -5.43 7.19 0.38
C ALA A 30 -6.86 7.18 0.98
N LEU A 31 -7.69 8.18 0.66
CA LEU A 31 -9.08 8.23 1.13
C LEU A 31 -9.98 7.20 0.44
N ARG A 32 -9.76 6.94 -0.86
CA ARG A 32 -10.47 5.90 -1.62
C ARG A 32 -10.15 4.51 -1.05
N GLU A 33 -8.88 4.18 -0.91
CA GLU A 33 -8.40 2.89 -0.37
C GLU A 33 -8.84 2.69 1.07
N LEU A 34 -8.79 3.73 1.93
CA LEU A 34 -9.32 3.66 3.28
C LEU A 34 -10.79 3.22 3.28
N LYS A 35 -11.60 3.78 2.40
CA LYS A 35 -13.03 3.43 2.29
C LYS A 35 -13.22 2.03 1.70
N GLU A 36 -12.46 1.65 0.68
CA GLU A 36 -12.59 0.35 0.02
C GLU A 36 -12.19 -0.81 0.94
N GLU A 37 -11.10 -0.67 1.69
CA GLU A 37 -10.58 -1.73 2.55
C GLU A 37 -11.31 -1.82 3.91
N THR A 38 -11.85 -0.70 4.41
CA THR A 38 -12.34 -0.63 5.81
C THR A 38 -13.75 -0.09 5.96
N GLY A 39 -14.31 0.53 4.92
CA GLY A 39 -15.60 1.23 4.97
C GLY A 39 -15.56 2.61 5.65
N VAL A 40 -14.41 3.02 6.21
CA VAL A 40 -14.26 4.32 6.88
C VAL A 40 -14.32 5.45 5.85
N SER A 41 -15.21 6.42 6.07
CA SER A 41 -15.37 7.59 5.20
C SER A 41 -15.37 8.93 5.94
N SER A 42 -15.39 8.90 7.27
CA SER A 42 -15.31 10.08 8.13
C SER A 42 -13.88 10.22 8.67
N ALA A 43 -12.98 10.77 7.86
CA ALA A 43 -11.58 10.99 8.21
C ALA A 43 -11.07 12.32 7.64
N GLU A 44 -10.03 12.87 8.26
CA GLU A 44 -9.34 14.09 7.82
C GLU A 44 -7.84 13.82 7.74
N VAL A 45 -7.18 14.35 6.72
CA VAL A 45 -5.73 14.26 6.54
C VAL A 45 -5.05 15.31 7.42
N LEU A 46 -4.30 14.87 8.43
CA LEU A 46 -3.57 15.75 9.35
C LEU A 46 -2.12 15.99 8.94
N ALA A 47 -1.51 15.01 8.28
CA ALA A 47 -0.12 15.05 7.84
C ALA A 47 0.10 14.08 6.68
N GLU A 48 1.20 14.28 5.96
CA GLU A 48 1.70 13.45 4.87
C GLU A 48 3.22 13.33 5.03
N ALA A 49 3.79 12.18 4.72
CA ALA A 49 5.22 11.97 4.68
C ALA A 49 5.87 12.91 3.65
N PRO A 50 6.95 13.63 3.99
CA PRO A 50 7.52 14.64 3.10
C PRO A 50 8.15 14.05 1.82
N TYR A 51 8.41 12.75 1.78
CA TYR A 51 8.99 12.04 0.65
C TYR A 51 8.37 10.65 0.50
N TRP A 52 8.59 10.04 -0.66
CA TRP A 52 8.20 8.66 -0.92
C TRP A 52 9.07 7.68 -0.12
N LEU A 53 8.43 6.70 0.50
CA LEU A 53 9.09 5.60 1.18
C LEU A 53 9.20 4.42 0.22
N THR A 54 10.41 4.02 -0.12
CA THR A 54 10.66 2.92 -1.05
C THR A 54 11.35 1.75 -0.37
N TYR A 55 11.04 0.55 -0.82
CA TYR A 55 11.81 -0.64 -0.46
C TYR A 55 11.88 -1.58 -1.64
N ASP A 56 13.02 -2.28 -1.75
CA ASP A 56 13.19 -3.34 -2.73
C ASP A 56 12.61 -4.65 -2.20
N PHE A 57 12.01 -5.42 -3.09
CA PHE A 57 11.63 -6.79 -2.78
C PHE A 57 12.87 -7.65 -2.55
N PRO A 58 12.84 -8.60 -1.58
CA PRO A 58 13.88 -9.61 -1.44
C PRO A 58 14.10 -10.37 -2.76
N PRO A 59 15.34 -10.80 -3.09
CA PRO A 59 15.64 -11.46 -4.36
C PRO A 59 14.72 -12.64 -4.69
N GLU A 60 14.35 -13.44 -3.69
CA GLU A 60 13.44 -14.57 -3.83
C GLU A 60 12.01 -14.14 -4.21
N VAL A 61 11.55 -13.00 -3.70
CA VAL A 61 10.24 -12.42 -4.02
C VAL A 61 10.27 -11.86 -5.43
N ARG A 62 11.34 -11.14 -5.81
CA ARG A 62 11.52 -10.59 -7.17
C ARG A 62 11.51 -11.70 -8.23
N GLU A 63 12.26 -12.77 -8.01
CA GLU A 63 12.30 -13.91 -8.93
C GLU A 63 10.94 -14.60 -9.05
N LYS A 64 10.21 -14.74 -7.93
CA LYS A 64 8.84 -15.29 -7.94
C LYS A 64 7.89 -14.40 -8.75
N LEU A 65 7.87 -13.09 -8.50
CA LEU A 65 6.98 -12.15 -9.17
C LEU A 65 7.32 -12.04 -10.67
N LYS A 66 8.60 -12.02 -11.03
CA LYS A 66 9.05 -12.02 -12.43
C LYS A 66 8.56 -13.24 -13.19
N ARG A 67 8.57 -14.43 -12.57
CA ARG A 67 8.01 -15.65 -13.18
C ARG A 67 6.49 -15.59 -13.30
N GLN A 68 5.80 -14.98 -12.34
CA GLN A 68 4.34 -14.94 -12.30
C GLN A 68 3.75 -13.88 -13.24
N TRP A 69 4.38 -12.71 -13.35
CA TRP A 69 3.85 -11.53 -14.03
C TRP A 69 4.72 -11.05 -15.22
N GLY A 70 5.81 -11.75 -15.54
CA GLY A 70 6.66 -11.45 -16.70
C GLY A 70 7.41 -10.12 -16.63
N SER A 71 7.34 -9.42 -15.50
CA SER A 71 7.82 -8.05 -15.30
C SER A 71 8.77 -7.99 -14.10
N ASP A 72 9.87 -7.25 -14.25
CA ASP A 72 10.89 -7.11 -13.19
C ASP A 72 10.51 -6.00 -12.21
N TRP A 73 9.51 -6.29 -11.37
CA TRP A 73 9.13 -5.41 -10.27
C TRP A 73 10.24 -5.39 -9.22
N LYS A 74 10.78 -4.20 -8.96
CA LYS A 74 11.90 -4.02 -8.03
C LYS A 74 11.46 -3.97 -6.58
N GLY A 75 10.28 -3.44 -6.32
CA GLY A 75 9.85 -3.10 -4.97
C GLY A 75 8.56 -2.29 -4.98
N GLN A 76 8.27 -1.61 -3.87
CA GLN A 76 7.14 -0.69 -3.76
C GLN A 76 7.61 0.71 -3.36
N ALA A 77 6.84 1.70 -3.81
CA ALA A 77 6.94 3.08 -3.35
C ALA A 77 5.62 3.44 -2.66
N GLN A 78 5.71 3.95 -1.43
CA GLN A 78 4.57 4.28 -0.60
C GLN A 78 4.57 5.76 -0.26
N LYS A 79 3.37 6.33 -0.26
CA LYS A 79 3.13 7.70 0.19
C LYS A 79 2.10 7.65 1.31
N TRP A 80 2.56 7.99 2.51
CA TRP A 80 1.73 8.11 3.71
C TRP A 80 1.38 9.56 3.96
#